data_AF-Q1Q2Q1-F1
#
_entry.id   AF-Q1Q2Q1-F1
#
_cell.length_a   1.000
_cell.length_b   1.000
_cell.length_c   1.000
_cell.angle_alpha   90.00
_cell.angle_beta   90.00
_cell.angle_gamma   90.00
#
_symmetry.space_group_name_H-M   'P 1'
#
loop_
_entity.id
_entity.type
_entity.pdbx_description
1 polymer ?
#
loop_
_entity_poly.entity_id
_entity_poly.type
_entity_poly.pdbx_seq_one_letter_code
_entity_poly.pdbx_strand_id
1 'polypeptide(L)'
;MQRQCANKVKALQWILSHSYSAKLLAVRRVTENKGAKTPGVDGKIWNTPAQKMKGALTLIRKGYKALPLRRVLIPKKNGKKRPLGIPTIKDRAMQALYLLTLEPIAETTAI
;
A
#
# COMPACT_ATOMS: atom_id res chain seq x y z
N MET A 1 28.54 14.23 9.52
CA MET A 1 27.41 13.74 10.35
C MET A 1 26.18 13.29 9.55
N GLN A 2 25.74 13.99 8.49
CA GLN A 2 24.48 13.65 7.78
C GLN A 2 24.45 12.28 7.06
N ARG A 3 25.58 11.76 6.56
CA ARG A 3 25.62 10.48 5.80
C ARG A 3 25.37 9.22 6.65
N GLN A 4 25.83 9.19 7.90
CA GLN A 4 25.66 8.02 8.79
C GLN A 4 24.20 7.82 9.20
N CYS A 5 23.46 8.91 9.46
CA CYS A 5 22.03 8.87 9.78
C CYS A 5 21.20 8.36 8.60
N ALA A 6 21.51 8.78 7.37
CA ALA A 6 20.79 8.33 6.17
C ALA A 6 20.92 6.82 5.93
N ASN A 7 22.09 6.23 6.18
CA ASN A 7 22.31 4.79 6.05
C ASN A 7 21.53 4.00 7.11
N LYS A 8 21.50 4.50 8.36
CA LYS A 8 20.71 3.90 9.43
C LYS A 8 19.22 3.92 9.12
N VAL A 9 18.70 5.04 8.61
CA VAL A 9 17.29 5.16 8.18
C VAL A 9 16.96 4.15 7.09
N LYS A 10 17.79 4.04 6.04
CA LYS A 10 17.59 3.04 4.97
C LYS A 10 17.59 1.61 5.50
N ALA A 11 18.48 1.29 6.43
CA ALA A 11 18.52 -0.04 7.06
C ALA A 11 17.25 -0.33 7.87
N LEU A 12 16.73 0.65 8.62
CA LEU A 12 15.49 0.50 9.38
C LEU A 12 14.26 0.38 8.46
N GLN A 13 14.19 1.17 7.39
CA GLN A 13 13.14 1.03 6.37
C GLN A 13 13.17 -0.36 5.71
N TRP A 14 14.38 -0.89 5.46
CA TRP A 14 14.56 -2.24 4.96
C TRP A 14 14.00 -3.29 5.94
N ILE A 15 14.41 -3.23 7.20
CA ILE A 15 13.94 -4.16 8.24
C ILE A 15 12.41 -4.07 8.37
N LEU A 16 11.85 -2.86 8.42
CA LEU A 16 10.41 -2.65 8.58
C LEU A 16 9.63 -3.19 7.38
N SER A 17 10.05 -2.90 6.15
CA SER A 17 9.38 -3.42 4.95
C SER A 17 9.45 -4.95 4.80
N HIS A 18 10.44 -5.61 5.42
CA HIS A 18 10.56 -7.07 5.41
C HIS A 18 9.90 -7.74 6.62
N SER A 19 9.54 -6.98 7.65
CA SER A 19 8.90 -7.48 8.86
C SER A 19 7.52 -8.08 8.60
N TYR A 20 7.26 -9.23 9.21
CA TYR A 20 5.96 -9.90 9.15
C TYR A 20 4.84 -9.02 9.71
N SER A 21 5.08 -8.37 10.85
CA SER A 21 4.11 -7.50 11.51
C SER A 21 3.72 -6.31 10.64
N ALA A 22 4.69 -5.70 9.95
CA ALA A 22 4.43 -4.57 9.06
C ALA A 22 3.56 -4.97 7.86
N LYS A 23 3.81 -6.16 7.27
CA LYS A 23 2.99 -6.70 6.18
C LYS A 23 1.54 -6.95 6.64
N LEU A 24 1.35 -7.52 7.83
CA LEU A 24 0.01 -7.70 8.39
C LEU A 24 -0.71 -6.37 8.64
N LEU A 25 -0.01 -5.37 9.19
CA LEU A 25 -0.57 -4.03 9.38
C LEU A 25 -0.96 -3.38 8.06
N ALA A 26 -0.14 -3.52 7.01
CA ALA A 26 -0.44 -3.02 5.69
C ALA A 26 -1.70 -3.68 5.09
N VAL A 27 -1.83 -5.01 5.22
CA VAL A 27 -3.03 -5.75 4.80
C VAL A 27 -4.26 -5.33 5.61
N ARG A 28 -4.11 -5.18 6.92
CA ARG A 28 -5.20 -4.71 7.81
C ARG A 28 -5.71 -3.35 7.35
N ARG A 29 -4.81 -2.37 7.17
CA ARG A 29 -5.15 -1.02 6.70
C ARG A 29 -5.96 -1.05 5.42
N VAL A 30 -5.56 -1.83 4.41
CA VAL A 30 -6.29 -1.85 3.12
C VAL A 30 -7.60 -2.64 3.15
N THR A 31 -7.73 -3.62 4.05
CA THR A 31 -8.95 -4.45 4.15
C THR A 31 -10.00 -3.88 5.09
N GLU A 32 -9.62 -2.96 5.99
CA GLU A 32 -10.56 -2.21 6.86
C GLU A 32 -11.00 -0.88 6.23
N ASN A 33 -10.30 -0.40 5.20
CA ASN A 33 -10.69 0.81 4.46
C ASN A 33 -12.06 0.67 3.76
N LYS A 34 -12.78 1.79 3.61
CA LYS A 34 -14.08 1.86 2.92
C LYS A 34 -14.06 1.24 1.50
N GLY A 35 -12.92 1.32 0.81
CA GLY A 35 -12.72 0.75 -0.53
C GLY A 35 -12.26 -0.71 -0.57
N ALA A 36 -12.24 -1.43 0.56
CA ALA A 36 -11.73 -2.81 0.63
C ALA A 36 -12.45 -3.78 -0.31
N LYS A 37 -13.76 -3.57 -0.51
CA LYS A 37 -14.60 -4.38 -1.40
C LYS A 37 -14.48 -3.99 -2.89
N THR A 38 -13.76 -2.93 -3.21
CA THR A 38 -13.61 -2.46 -4.59
C THR A 38 -12.40 -3.14 -5.23
N PRO A 39 -12.58 -4.01 -6.25
CA PRO A 39 -11.48 -4.69 -6.90
C PRO A 39 -10.72 -3.75 -7.85
N GLY A 40 -9.46 -4.09 -8.11
CA GLY A 40 -8.65 -3.50 -9.18
C GLY A 40 -8.92 -4.15 -10.53
N VAL A 41 -7.96 -4.08 -11.45
CA VAL A 41 -8.05 -4.71 -12.77
C VAL A 41 -8.07 -6.24 -12.71
N ASP A 42 -7.56 -6.82 -11.62
CA ASP A 42 -7.47 -8.26 -11.39
C ASP A 42 -8.76 -8.89 -10.83
N GLY A 43 -9.76 -8.08 -10.49
CA GLY A 43 -11.03 -8.56 -9.93
C GLY A 43 -10.95 -9.11 -8.50
N LYS A 44 -9.79 -9.07 -7.85
CA LYS A 44 -9.57 -9.74 -6.55
C LYS A 44 -9.84 -8.81 -5.36
N ILE A 45 -10.38 -9.42 -4.30
CA ILE A 45 -10.55 -8.82 -2.97
C ILE A 45 -10.03 -9.79 -1.90
N TRP A 46 -9.72 -9.29 -0.70
CA TRP A 46 -9.34 -10.10 0.45
C TRP A 46 -10.39 -9.95 1.55
N ASN A 47 -11.39 -10.84 1.53
CA ASN A 47 -12.52 -10.80 2.48
C ASN A 47 -12.37 -11.81 3.62
N THR A 48 -11.68 -12.94 3.42
CA THR A 48 -11.48 -13.96 4.44
C THR A 48 -10.13 -13.82 5.18
N PRO A 49 -10.03 -14.24 6.45
CA PRO A 49 -8.75 -14.24 7.17
C PRO A 49 -7.64 -14.99 6.44
N ALA A 50 -7.96 -16.13 5.81
CA ALA A 50 -7.01 -16.90 5.01
C ALA A 50 -6.48 -16.12 3.79
N GLN A 51 -7.34 -15.41 3.07
CA GLN A 51 -6.92 -14.55 1.96
C GLN A 51 -6.07 -13.36 2.43
N LYS A 52 -6.41 -12.74 3.56
CA LYS A 52 -5.62 -11.66 4.16
C LYS A 52 -4.22 -12.15 4.53
N MET A 53 -4.14 -13.30 5.18
CA MET A 53 -2.86 -13.94 5.54
C MET A 53 -2.02 -14.24 4.30
N LYS A 54 -2.61 -14.91 3.31
CA LYS A 54 -1.95 -15.20 2.03
C LYS A 54 -1.50 -13.90 1.34
N GLY A 55 -2.33 -12.87 1.38
CA GLY A 55 -2.03 -11.54 0.88
C GLY A 55 -0.77 -10.95 1.52
N ALA A 56 -0.67 -10.99 2.85
CA ALA A 56 0.49 -10.49 3.59
C ALA A 56 1.78 -11.23 3.21
N LEU A 57 1.71 -12.56 3.06
CA LEU A 57 2.86 -13.37 2.63
C LEU A 57 3.32 -13.05 1.19
N THR A 58 2.42 -12.56 0.34
CA THR A 58 2.76 -12.17 -1.05
C THR A 58 3.37 -10.77 -1.18
N LEU A 59 3.45 -10.00 -0.08
CA LEU A 59 4.11 -8.68 -0.05
C LEU A 59 5.64 -8.87 -0.01
N ILE A 60 6.21 -9.11 -1.17
CA ILE A 60 7.65 -9.34 -1.37
C ILE A 60 8.15 -8.34 -2.40
N ARG A 61 9.23 -7.61 -2.08
CA ARG A 61 9.85 -6.62 -2.98
C ARG A 61 10.38 -7.28 -4.25
N LYS A 62 11.09 -8.40 -4.12
CA LYS A 62 11.72 -9.10 -5.24
C LYS A 62 10.66 -9.61 -6.21
N GLY A 63 10.76 -9.21 -7.48
CA GLY A 63 9.82 -9.62 -8.52
C GLY A 63 8.45 -8.94 -8.44
N TYR A 64 8.26 -7.95 -7.57
CA TYR A 64 7.04 -7.16 -7.57
C TYR A 64 6.91 -6.36 -8.87
N LYS A 65 5.79 -6.54 -9.56
CA LYS A 65 5.36 -5.75 -10.71
C LYS A 65 3.96 -5.26 -10.44
N ALA A 66 3.80 -3.94 -10.40
CA ALA A 66 2.50 -3.32 -10.22
C ALA A 66 1.62 -3.57 -11.45
N LEU A 67 0.33 -3.82 -11.22
CA LEU A 67 -0.65 -3.97 -12.30
C LEU A 67 -1.20 -2.59 -12.71
N PRO A 68 -1.72 -2.46 -13.94
CA PRO A 68 -2.34 -1.22 -14.38
C PRO A 68 -3.54 -0.84 -13.50
N LEU A 69 -3.81 0.46 -13.39
CA LEU A 69 -4.92 0.99 -12.59
C LEU A 69 -6.25 0.79 -13.31
N ARG A 70 -7.29 0.37 -12.59
CA ARG A 70 -8.66 0.31 -13.12
C ARG A 70 -9.27 1.70 -13.12
N ARG A 71 -9.69 2.20 -14.28
CA ARG A 71 -10.32 3.53 -14.40
C ARG A 71 -11.81 3.46 -14.10
N VAL A 72 -12.29 4.33 -13.23
CA VAL A 72 -13.71 4.52 -12.90
C VAL A 72 -14.04 6.00 -12.94
N LEU A 73 -15.18 6.36 -13.55
CA LEU A 73 -15.66 7.73 -13.58
C LEU A 73 -16.59 7.99 -12.40
N ILE A 74 -16.24 8.96 -11.55
CA ILE A 74 -17.06 9.38 -10.41
C ILE A 74 -17.71 10.73 -10.74
N PRO A 75 -19.02 10.90 -10.51
CA PRO A 75 -19.69 12.17 -10.74
C PRO A 75 -19.16 13.27 -9.80
N LYS A 76 -18.99 14.48 -10.32
CA LYS A 76 -18.81 15.71 -9.54
C LYS A 76 -20.18 16.36 -9.31
N LYS A 77 -20.26 17.26 -8.32
CA LYS A 77 -21.46 18.07 -8.05
C LYS A 77 -21.90 18.93 -9.25
N ASN A 78 -20.97 19.32 -10.12
CA ASN A 78 -21.21 20.17 -11.29
C ASN A 78 -21.53 19.39 -12.58
N GLY A 79 -21.96 18.13 -12.48
CA GLY A 79 -22.32 17.29 -13.64
C GLY A 79 -21.15 16.69 -14.43
N LYS A 80 -19.93 17.24 -14.28
CA LYS A 80 -18.72 16.66 -14.90
C LYS A 80 -18.30 15.37 -14.19
N LYS A 81 -17.55 14.50 -14.87
CA LYS A 81 -16.99 13.27 -14.27
C LYS A 81 -15.50 13.44 -13.96
N ARG A 82 -15.03 12.90 -12.82
CA ARG A 82 -13.59 12.78 -12.51
C ARG A 82 -13.12 11.34 -12.68
N PRO A 83 -12.00 11.07 -13.36
CA PRO A 83 -11.44 9.74 -13.42
C PRO A 83 -10.77 9.38 -12.09
N LEU A 84 -11.05 8.21 -11.56
CA LEU A 84 -10.36 7.58 -10.45
C LEU A 84 -9.59 6.36 -10.97
N GLY A 85 -8.32 6.24 -10.60
CA GLY A 85 -7.54 5.02 -10.81
C GLY A 85 -7.57 4.16 -9.56
N ILE A 86 -8.07 2.94 -9.67
CA ILE A 86 -8.19 1.99 -8.55
C ILE A 86 -7.11 0.92 -8.73
N PRO A 87 -6.12 0.83 -7.81
CA PRO A 87 -5.12 -0.22 -7.85
C PRO A 87 -5.69 -1.57 -7.39
N THR A 88 -4.97 -2.64 -7.67
CA THR A 88 -5.29 -3.96 -7.10
C THR A 88 -5.13 -3.93 -5.58
N ILE A 89 -5.76 -4.88 -4.88
CA ILE A 89 -5.63 -4.94 -3.41
C ILE A 89 -4.18 -5.23 -2.97
N LYS A 90 -3.44 -6.00 -3.77
CA LYS A 90 -2.02 -6.25 -3.56
C LYS A 90 -1.20 -4.97 -3.70
N ASP A 91 -1.43 -4.19 -4.75
CA ASP A 91 -0.69 -2.94 -4.96
C ASP A 91 -1.00 -1.91 -3.88
N ARG A 92 -2.27 -1.81 -3.44
CA ARG A 92 -2.65 -0.99 -2.29
C ARG A 92 -1.94 -1.43 -1.01
N ALA A 93 -1.83 -2.73 -0.77
CA ALA A 93 -1.13 -3.26 0.40
C ALA A 93 0.37 -2.95 0.34
N MET A 94 0.99 -3.03 -0.84
CA MET A 94 2.39 -2.61 -1.05
C MET A 94 2.55 -1.11 -0.79
N GLN A 95 1.64 -0.26 -1.28
CA GLN A 95 1.64 1.17 -0.98
C GLN A 95 1.53 1.45 0.52
N ALA A 96 0.60 0.78 1.21
CA ALA A 96 0.45 0.91 2.66
C ALA A 96 1.70 0.45 3.43
N LEU A 97 2.36 -0.62 2.98
CA LEU A 97 3.61 -1.10 3.58
C LEU A 97 4.73 -0.06 3.47
N TYR A 98 4.92 0.53 2.29
CA TYR A 98 5.94 1.56 2.10
C TYR A 98 5.57 2.88 2.77
N LEU A 99 4.27 3.20 2.87
CA LEU A 99 3.82 4.37 3.61
C LEU A 99 4.28 4.31 5.07
N LEU A 100 4.14 3.16 5.75
CA LEU A 100 4.64 2.98 7.13
C LEU A 100 6.15 3.26 7.25
N THR A 101 6.93 2.98 6.21
CA THR A 101 8.38 3.25 6.21
C THR A 101 8.74 4.70 5.91
N LEU A 102 7.81 5.47 5.33
CA LEU A 102 8.02 6.85 4.89
C LEU A 102 7.43 7.87 5.87
N GLU A 103 6.32 7.54 6.54
CA GLU A 103 5.64 8.37 7.55
C GLU A 103 6.63 9.02 8.55
N PRO A 104 7.52 8.29 9.26
CA PRO A 104 8.41 8.92 10.25
C PRO A 104 9.45 9.88 9.65
N ILE A 105 9.83 9.67 8.39
CA ILE A 105 10.74 10.57 7.69
C ILE A 105 9.99 11.83 7.28
N ALA A 106 8.79 11.68 6.73
CA ALA A 106 7.96 12.80 6.32
C ALA A 106 7.63 13.70 7.52
N GLU A 107 7.26 13.12 8.66
CA GLU A 107 6.97 13.87 9.90
C GLU A 107 8.14 14.72 10.39
N THR A 108 9.38 14.26 10.20
CA THR A 108 10.58 14.94 10.72
C THR A 108 11.27 15.86 9.72
N THR A 109 10.99 15.73 8.43
CA THR A 109 11.69 16.48 7.36
C THR A 109 10.81 17.43 6.57
N ALA A 110 9.48 17.35 6.70
CA ALA A 110 8.55 18.23 5.99
C ALA A 110 8.34 19.60 6.67
N ILE A 111 9.16 19.95 7.66
CA ILE A 111 9.16 21.25 8.35
C ILE A 111 10.13 22.20 7.67
#